data_AF-A0AAD7D6F0-F1
#
_entry.id   AF-A0AAD7D6F0-F1
#
_cell.length_a   1.000
_cell.length_b   1.000
_cell.length_c   1.000
_cell.angle_alpha   90.00
_cell.angle_beta   90.00
_cell.angle_gamma   90.00
#
_symmetry.space_group_name_H-M   'P 1'
#
loop_
_entity.id
_entity.type
_entity.pdbx_description
1 polymer ?
#
loop_
_entity_poly.entity_id
_entity_poly.type
_entity_poly.pdbx_seq_one_letter_code
_entity_poly.pdbx_strand_id
1 'polypeptide(L)'
;MKVKLCSSKMTQKTIQRVQFPVTGTYAFTDYQSQGQTLPYVYVDIGTPPTAGLSLFNLYVGLSRSSELLAEEDRLEGLNEDTSQWWARMRRRELEFESVE
;
A
#
# COMPACT_ATOMS: atom_id res chain seq x y z
N MET A 1 9.89 19.21 15.53
CA MET A 1 9.89 18.42 16.78
C MET A 1 9.99 19.39 17.96
N LYS A 2 9.09 19.35 18.94
CA LYS A 2 9.13 20.25 20.11
C LYS A 2 9.98 19.61 21.20
N VAL A 3 11.07 20.27 21.60
CA VAL A 3 11.99 19.77 22.63
C VAL A 3 11.81 20.60 23.89
N LYS A 4 11.53 19.95 25.03
CA LYS A 4 11.49 20.63 26.33
C LYS A 4 12.93 20.90 26.78
N LEU A 5 13.26 22.17 26.97
CA LEU A 5 14.48 22.57 27.69
C LEU A 5 14.13 22.79 29.18
N CYS A 6 15.13 22.70 30.04
CA CYS A 6 15.01 22.73 31.51
C CYS A 6 14.38 24.03 32.07
N SER A 7 14.16 25.05 31.24
CA SER A 7 13.40 26.25 31.57
C SER A 7 12.01 26.13 30.95
N SER A 8 10.97 26.42 31.74
CA SER A 8 9.53 26.28 31.50
C SER A 8 8.96 26.96 30.24
N LYS A 9 9.79 27.49 29.34
CA LYS A 9 9.36 28.12 28.08
C LYS A 9 9.53 27.15 26.92
N MET A 10 8.42 26.83 26.23
CA MET A 10 8.44 26.07 24.99
C MET A 10 8.97 26.94 23.85
N THR A 11 10.16 26.63 23.34
CA THR A 11 10.74 27.32 22.18
C THR A 11 10.73 26.40 20.96
N GLN A 12 10.21 26.88 19.84
CA GLN A 12 10.25 26.13 18.58
C GLN A 12 11.67 26.23 17.98
N LYS A 13 12.32 25.08 17.79
CA LYS A 13 13.64 24.99 17.14
C LYS A 13 13.49 24.35 15.76
N THR A 14 13.98 25.03 14.74
CA THR A 14 14.15 24.46 13.39
C THR A 14 15.49 23.74 13.35
N ILE A 15 15.49 22.46 12.99
CA ILE A 15 16.72 21.65 12.89
C ILE A 15 17.09 21.58 11.41
N GLN A 16 18.29 22.06 11.09
CA GLN A 16 18.91 21.81 9.79
C GLN A 16 19.83 20.59 9.92
N ARG A 17 19.79 19.70 8.93
CA ARG A 17 20.67 18.53 8.84
C ARG A 17 21.49 18.64 7.56
N VAL A 18 22.80 18.45 7.68
CA VAL A 18 23.72 18.35 6.54
C VAL A 18 24.31 16.95 6.58
N GLN A 19 23.85 16.09 5.67
CA GLN A 19 24.26 14.70 5.52
C GLN A 19 24.06 14.32 4.06
N PHE A 20 24.88 13.43 3.52
CA PHE A 20 24.62 12.90 2.18
C PHE A 20 23.26 12.17 2.16
N PRO A 21 22.41 12.36 1.13
CA PRO A 21 21.10 11.74 1.05
C PRO A 21 21.22 10.27 0.60
N VAL A 22 22.08 9.51 1.28
CA VAL A 22 22.30 8.08 1.05
C VAL A 22 22.21 7.35 2.38
N THR A 23 21.49 6.24 2.37
CA THR A 23 21.41 5.32 3.50
C THR A 23 21.92 3.98 2.98
N GLY A 24 22.96 3.44 3.60
CA GLY A 24 23.46 2.10 3.25
C GLY A 24 22.51 1.05 3.79
N THR A 25 21.74 0.40 2.91
CA THR A 25 20.66 -0.49 3.33
C THR A 25 20.67 -1.79 2.57
N TYR A 26 20.98 -2.87 3.26
CA TYR A 26 20.83 -4.23 2.75
C TYR A 26 19.38 -4.74 2.87
N ALA A 27 18.61 -4.22 3.84
CA ALA A 27 17.20 -4.51 4.04
C ALA A 27 16.48 -3.30 4.66
N PHE A 28 15.19 -3.13 4.34
CA PHE A 28 14.31 -2.12 4.94
C PHE A 28 13.11 -2.80 5.59
N THR A 29 12.55 -2.15 6.60
CA THR A 29 11.23 -2.54 7.10
C THR A 29 10.14 -2.08 6.13
N ASP A 30 9.01 -2.78 6.16
CA ASP A 30 7.77 -2.45 5.46
C ASP A 30 7.35 -0.97 5.65
N TYR A 31 7.50 -0.44 6.87
CA TYR A 31 7.18 0.96 7.16
C TYR A 31 8.11 1.94 6.42
N GLN A 32 9.42 1.72 6.43
CA GLN A 32 10.37 2.66 5.81
C GLN A 32 10.28 2.68 4.30
N SER A 33 9.86 1.57 3.71
CA SER A 33 9.68 1.49 2.28
C SER A 33 8.36 2.17 1.86
N GLN A 34 7.37 2.39 2.74
CA GLN A 34 6.02 2.84 2.35
C GLN A 34 6.05 4.12 1.50
N GLY A 35 5.37 4.11 0.35
CA GLY A 35 5.37 5.22 -0.60
C GLY A 35 6.59 5.28 -1.54
N GLN A 36 7.41 4.23 -1.60
CA GLN A 36 8.51 4.09 -2.56
C GLN A 36 8.21 3.03 -3.62
N THR A 37 8.52 3.34 -4.88
CA THR A 37 8.50 2.38 -5.98
C THR A 37 9.85 1.68 -6.05
N LEU A 38 9.89 0.38 -5.75
CA LEU A 38 11.10 -0.45 -5.81
C LEU A 38 10.91 -1.54 -6.88
N PRO A 39 11.65 -1.51 -8.00
CA PRO A 39 11.40 -2.42 -9.13
C PRO A 39 11.70 -3.90 -8.82
N TYR A 40 12.64 -4.18 -7.92
CA TYR A 40 12.97 -5.54 -7.49
C TYR A 40 13.04 -5.57 -5.96
N VAL A 41 12.22 -6.42 -5.34
CA VAL A 41 12.10 -6.51 -3.87
C VAL A 41 12.15 -7.98 -3.45
N TYR A 42 12.99 -8.30 -2.46
CA TYR A 42 12.92 -9.55 -1.71
C TYR A 42 12.18 -9.28 -0.40
N VAL A 43 11.06 -9.97 -0.19
CA VAL A 43 10.26 -9.85 1.04
C VAL A 43 10.51 -11.08 1.91
N ASP A 44 11.02 -10.88 3.12
CA ASP A 44 11.13 -11.94 4.13
C ASP A 44 9.78 -12.12 4.84
N ILE A 45 9.18 -13.30 4.69
CA ILE A 45 7.86 -13.66 5.24
C ILE A 45 8.02 -14.43 6.58
N GLY A 46 9.24 -14.57 7.09
CA GLY A 46 9.51 -15.15 8.40
C GLY A 46 8.80 -14.37 9.52
N THR A 47 8.26 -15.08 10.53
CA THR A 47 7.65 -14.43 11.69
C THR A 47 8.72 -13.66 12.47
N PRO A 48 8.61 -12.32 12.62
CA PRO A 48 9.61 -11.56 13.32
C PRO A 48 9.64 -11.91 14.82
N PRO A 49 10.81 -11.83 15.49
CA PRO A 49 10.96 -12.23 16.89
C PRO A 49 10.19 -11.35 17.90
N THR A 50 9.76 -10.15 17.51
CA THR A 50 9.16 -9.16 18.44
C THR A 50 7.75 -8.69 18.03
N ALA A 51 7.36 -8.87 16.77
CA ALA A 51 6.07 -8.44 16.24
C ALA A 51 5.59 -9.46 15.22
N GLY A 52 4.35 -9.95 15.33
CA GLY A 52 3.82 -10.94 14.40
C GLY A 52 3.74 -10.41 12.97
N LEU A 53 3.87 -11.32 11.99
CA LEU A 53 3.63 -10.99 10.59
C LEU A 53 2.12 -10.89 10.37
N SER A 54 1.60 -9.68 10.17
CA SER A 54 0.19 -9.48 9.85
C SER A 54 -0.04 -9.60 8.34
N LEU A 55 -1.24 -10.04 7.93
CA LEU A 55 -1.67 -10.04 6.52
C LEU A 55 -1.53 -8.65 5.88
N PHE A 56 -1.75 -7.59 6.67
CA PHE A 56 -1.60 -6.21 6.23
C PHE A 56 -0.13 -5.87 5.91
N ASN A 57 0.82 -6.26 6.77
CA ASN A 57 2.25 -6.00 6.55
C ASN A 57 2.77 -6.78 5.33
N LEU A 58 2.27 -8.00 5.13
CA LEU A 58 2.59 -8.82 3.97
C LEU A 58 2.05 -8.20 2.67
N TYR A 59 0.80 -7.74 2.68
CA TYR A 59 0.20 -7.03 1.54
C TYR A 59 0.99 -5.76 1.18
N VAL A 60 1.37 -4.96 2.17
CA VAL A 60 2.19 -3.75 1.98
C VAL A 60 3.56 -4.08 1.38
N GLY A 61 4.18 -5.20 1.76
CA GLY A 61 5.45 -5.64 1.18
C GLY A 61 5.34 -6.11 -0.27
N LEU A 62 4.29 -6.87 -0.59
CA LEU A 62 4.08 -7.46 -1.92
C LEU A 62 3.60 -6.43 -2.95
N SER A 63 2.74 -5.49 -2.56
CA SER A 63 2.16 -4.46 -3.45
C SER A 63 3.17 -3.49 -4.08
N ARG A 64 4.44 -3.59 -3.68
CA ARG A 64 5.55 -2.78 -4.23
C ARG A 64 6.17 -3.38 -5.48
N SER A 65 5.93 -4.66 -5.73
CA SER A 65 6.37 -5.29 -6.97
C SER A 65 5.54 -4.77 -8.13
N SER A 66 6.21 -4.37 -9.21
CA SER A 66 5.55 -3.84 -10.42
C SER A 66 4.63 -4.85 -11.10
N GLU A 67 4.86 -6.13 -10.85
CA GLU A 67 4.06 -7.25 -11.38
C GLU A 67 2.65 -7.29 -10.76
N LEU A 68 2.52 -6.96 -9.47
CA LEU A 68 1.21 -6.91 -8.82
C LEU A 68 0.40 -5.67 -9.23
N LEU A 69 1.03 -4.52 -9.45
CA LEU A 69 0.30 -3.32 -9.92
C LEU A 69 -0.33 -3.54 -11.30
N ALA A 70 0.36 -4.21 -12.22
CA ALA A 70 -0.20 -4.58 -13.52
C ALA A 70 -1.33 -5.63 -13.41
N GLU A 71 -1.27 -6.49 -12.39
CA GLU A 71 -2.33 -7.46 -12.11
C GLU A 71 -3.57 -6.81 -11.50
N GLU A 72 -3.42 -5.82 -10.62
CA GLU A 72 -4.53 -5.04 -10.05
C GLU A 72 -5.30 -4.30 -11.16
N ASP A 73 -4.61 -3.64 -12.11
CA ASP A 73 -5.24 -3.00 -13.28
C ASP A 73 -6.01 -4.03 -14.14
N ARG A 74 -5.46 -5.23 -14.30
CA ARG A 74 -6.12 -6.32 -15.05
C ARG A 74 -7.37 -6.83 -14.32
N LEU A 75 -7.29 -6.96 -13.00
CA LEU A 75 -8.39 -7.41 -12.14
C LEU A 75 -9.52 -6.36 -12.11
N GLU A 76 -9.19 -5.07 -12.10
CA GLU A 76 -10.18 -3.99 -12.18
C GLU A 76 -10.96 -4.06 -13.50
N GLY A 77 -10.27 -4.22 -14.64
CA GLY A 77 -10.93 -4.40 -15.93
C GLY A 77 -11.86 -5.62 -15.97
N LEU A 78 -11.44 -6.74 -15.36
CA LEU A 78 -12.26 -7.96 -15.28
C LEU A 78 -13.51 -7.77 -14.39
N ASN A 79 -13.39 -6.99 -13.32
CA ASN A 79 -14.51 -6.65 -12.44
C ASN A 79 -15.53 -5.73 -13.12
N GLU A 80 -15.06 -4.80 -13.95
CA GLU A 80 -15.94 -3.97 -14.79
C GLU A 80 -16.73 -4.84 -15.78
N ASP A 81 -16.07 -5.75 -16.49
CA ASP A 81 -16.71 -6.67 -17.43
C ASP A 81 -17.75 -7.56 -16.74
N THR A 82 -17.39 -8.10 -15.57
CA THR A 82 -18.30 -8.91 -14.76
C THR A 82 -19.52 -8.08 -14.33
N SER A 83 -19.30 -6.84 -13.88
CA SER A 83 -20.37 -5.93 -13.47
C SER A 83 -21.30 -5.55 -14.63
N GLN A 84 -20.75 -5.32 -15.82
CA GLN A 84 -21.52 -5.06 -17.03
C GLN A 84 -22.35 -6.29 -17.43
N TRP A 85 -21.79 -7.49 -17.31
CA TRP A 85 -22.50 -8.73 -17.58
C TRP A 85 -23.72 -8.89 -16.66
N TRP A 86 -23.55 -8.66 -15.35
CA TRP A 86 -24.67 -8.67 -14.39
C TRP A 86 -25.73 -7.61 -14.70
N ALA A 87 -25.32 -6.41 -15.09
CA ALA A 87 -26.25 -5.36 -15.48
C ALA A 87 -27.08 -5.73 -16.73
N ARG A 88 -26.47 -6.42 -17.70
CA ARG A 88 -27.15 -6.92 -18.90
C ARG A 88 -28.13 -8.04 -18.56
N MET A 89 -27.73 -8.97 -17.67
CA MET A 89 -28.60 -10.04 -17.19
C MET A 89 -29.83 -9.46 -16.48
N ARG A 90 -29.63 -8.51 -15.57
CA ARG A 90 -30.72 -7.86 -14.83
C ARG A 90 -31.68 -7.07 -15.73
N ARG A 91 -31.18 -6.47 -16.82
CA ARG A 91 -32.02 -5.77 -17.81
C ARG A 91 -32.89 -6.73 -18.62
N ARG A 92 -32.33 -7.88 -19.00
CA ARG A 92 -33.05 -8.91 -19.75
C ARG A 92 -34.15 -9.56 -18.90
N GLU A 93 -33.93 -9.67 -17.60
CA GLU A 93 -34.93 -10.17 -16.64
C GLU A 93 -36.15 -9.24 -16.55
N LEU A 94 -35.92 -7.91 -16.47
CA LEU A 94 -36.98 -6.90 -16.49
C LEU A 94 -37.73 -6.82 -17.83
N GLU A 95 -37.05 -7.03 -18.96
CA GLU A 95 -37.69 -7.09 -20.29
C GLU A 95 -38.53 -8.36 -20.46
N PHE A 96 -38.13 -9.49 -19.86
CA PHE A 96 -38.93 -10.72 -19.88
C PHE A 96 -40.20 -10.60 -19.03
N GLU A 97 -40.12 -9.91 -17.89
CA GLU A 97 -41.26 -9.70 -16.97
C GLU A 97 -42.25 -8.63 -17.48
N SER A 98 -41.85 -7.82 -18.47
CA SER A 98 -42.70 -6.81 -19.11
C SER A 98 -43.51 -7.33 -20.31
N VAL A 99 -43.31 -8.59 -20.70
CA VAL A 99 -43.91 -9.22 -21.89
C VAL A 99 -44.99 -10.26 -21.51
N GLU A 100 -45.21 -10.50 -20.21
CA GLU A 100 -46.41 -11.16 -19.66
C GLU A 100 -47.47 -10.13 -19.23
#